data_AF-A0A3N5JI74-F1
#
_entry.id   AF-A0A3N5JI74-F1
#
_cell.length_a   1.000
_cell.length_b   1.000
_cell.length_c   1.000
_cell.angle_alpha   90.00
_cell.angle_beta   90.00
_cell.angle_gamma   90.00
#
_symmetry.space_group_name_H-M   'P 1'
#
loop_
_entity.id
_entity.type
_entity.pdbx_description
1 polymer ?
#
loop_
_entity_poly.entity_id
_entity_poly.type
_entity_poly.pdbx_seq_one_letter_code
_entity_poly.pdbx_strand_id
1 'polypeptide(L)'
;MEAELFGVPLDIEQTRLFARTPRRDLDAANRALARLRAEFGSAAVVRARLREGHLPEAAFLWEPLERLEEGREEDGVAGREERNGASPTLVRRILERPTALPAGPIVDRLGPYAISGGWWVHPIHRDYYFARARRGDLLWIYYDRRRQRWFLQGAVE
;
A
#
# COMPACT_ATOMS: atom_id res chain seq x y z
N MET A 1 11.49 -29.85 -15.39
CA MET A 1 10.93 -30.88 -14.49
C MET A 1 9.63 -31.31 -15.12
N GLU A 2 9.71 -32.38 -15.90
CA GLU A 2 8.62 -32.90 -16.74
C GLU A 2 7.59 -33.60 -15.85
N ALA A 3 6.34 -33.15 -15.93
CA ALA A 3 5.22 -33.91 -15.38
C ALA A 3 4.65 -34.74 -16.53
N GLU A 4 4.96 -36.04 -16.53
CA GLU A 4 4.31 -37.01 -17.41
C GLU A 4 2.87 -37.24 -16.93
N LEU A 5 1.91 -36.86 -17.78
CA LEU A 5 0.56 -37.40 -17.73
C LEU A 5 0.39 -38.28 -18.97
N PHE A 6 0.03 -39.54 -18.74
CA PHE A 6 -0.12 -40.62 -19.71
C PHE A 6 -0.59 -40.19 -21.12
N GLY A 7 0.33 -40.26 -22.09
CA GLY A 7 0.12 -40.82 -23.43
C GLY A 7 -0.89 -40.18 -24.40
N VAL A 8 -1.60 -39.13 -24.04
CA VAL A 8 -2.55 -38.43 -24.93
C VAL A 8 -1.96 -37.06 -25.30
N PRO A 9 -1.75 -36.75 -26.59
CA PRO A 9 -1.35 -35.42 -26.99
C PRO A 9 -2.43 -34.42 -26.56
N LEU A 10 -2.08 -33.50 -25.68
CA LEU A 10 -2.97 -32.42 -25.29
C LEU A 10 -3.18 -31.49 -26.49
N ASP A 11 -4.45 -31.22 -26.82
CA ASP A 11 -4.79 -30.21 -27.81
C ASP A 11 -4.34 -28.81 -27.33
N ILE A 12 -4.15 -27.86 -28.24
CA ILE A 12 -3.73 -26.47 -27.94
C ILE A 12 -4.68 -25.85 -26.91
N GLU A 13 -5.98 -26.13 -27.01
CA GLU A 13 -6.99 -25.64 -26.07
C GLU A 13 -6.89 -26.30 -24.68
N GLN A 14 -6.51 -27.58 -24.61
CA GLN A 14 -6.28 -28.26 -23.33
C GLN A 14 -4.99 -27.76 -22.65
N THR A 15 -3.99 -27.40 -23.44
CA THR A 15 -2.75 -26.78 -22.95
C THR A 15 -3.02 -25.39 -22.36
N ARG A 16 -3.97 -24.63 -22.92
CA ARG A 16 -4.39 -23.32 -22.38
C ARG A 16 -5.09 -23.40 -21.03
N LEU A 17 -5.75 -24.51 -20.72
CA LEU A 17 -6.42 -24.73 -19.44
C LEU A 17 -5.42 -24.82 -18.27
N PHE A 18 -4.23 -25.38 -18.53
CA PHE A 18 -3.14 -25.51 -17.55
C PHE A 18 -2.05 -24.45 -17.68
N ALA A 19 -2.00 -23.74 -18.82
CA ALA A 19 -1.26 -22.51 -18.92
C ALA A 19 -1.90 -21.53 -17.94
N ARG A 20 -1.22 -21.29 -16.81
CA ARG A 20 -1.52 -20.17 -15.93
C ARG A 20 -1.51 -18.91 -16.81
N THR A 21 -2.69 -18.50 -17.28
CA THR A 21 -2.82 -17.23 -17.98
C THR A 21 -2.29 -16.19 -16.99
N PRO A 22 -1.21 -15.46 -17.33
CA PRO A 22 -0.65 -14.52 -16.39
C PRO A 22 -1.78 -13.56 -16.02
N ARG A 23 -2.09 -13.49 -14.72
CA ARG A 23 -3.20 -12.69 -14.18
C ARG A 23 -3.10 -11.20 -14.57
N ARG A 24 -1.96 -10.78 -15.11
CA ARG A 24 -1.61 -9.40 -15.46
C ARG A 24 -0.88 -9.39 -16.80
N ASP A 25 -1.39 -8.63 -17.77
CA ASP A 25 -0.69 -8.30 -19.02
C ASP A 25 0.18 -7.05 -18.79
N LEU A 26 1.50 -7.26 -18.64
CA LEU A 26 2.46 -6.19 -18.37
C LEU A 26 2.67 -5.27 -19.57
N ASP A 27 2.54 -5.77 -20.79
CA ASP A 27 2.72 -4.95 -21.99
C ASP A 27 1.54 -4.01 -22.18
N ALA A 28 0.32 -4.49 -21.97
CA ALA A 28 -0.86 -3.64 -21.93
C ALA A 28 -0.78 -2.58 -20.83
N ALA A 29 -0.34 -2.97 -19.63
CA ALA A 29 -0.13 -2.02 -18.53
C ALA A 29 0.90 -0.94 -18.88
N ASN A 30 2.05 -1.33 -19.42
CA ASN A 30 3.10 -0.40 -19.83
C ASN A 30 2.64 0.56 -20.94
N ARG A 31 1.86 0.09 -21.92
CA ARG A 31 1.23 0.95 -22.93
C ARG A 31 0.28 1.98 -22.30
N ALA A 32 -0.51 1.57 -21.32
CA ALA A 32 -1.42 2.48 -20.62
C ALA A 32 -0.66 3.55 -19.83
N LEU A 33 0.37 3.16 -19.07
CA LEU A 33 1.22 4.10 -18.32
C LEU A 33 1.97 5.06 -19.25
N ALA A 34 2.41 4.60 -20.42
CA ALA A 34 3.05 5.46 -21.41
C ALA A 34 2.10 6.56 -21.93
N ARG A 35 0.80 6.25 -22.11
CA ARG A 35 -0.21 7.26 -22.47
C ARG A 35 -0.38 8.31 -21.38
N LEU A 36 -0.43 7.89 -20.11
CA LEU A 36 -0.49 8.83 -18.99
C LEU A 36 0.72 9.77 -18.97
N ARG A 37 1.93 9.25 -19.21
CA ARG A 37 3.14 10.09 -19.30
C ARG A 37 3.13 11.03 -20.52
N ALA A 38 2.59 10.57 -21.65
CA ALA A 38 2.49 11.41 -22.85
C ALA A 38 1.49 12.57 -22.65
N GLU A 39 0.42 12.35 -21.90
CA GLU A 39 -0.63 13.35 -21.66
C GLU A 39 -0.30 14.30 -20.50
N PHE A 40 0.22 13.77 -19.38
CA PHE A 40 0.43 14.52 -18.14
C PHE A 40 1.89 14.85 -17.84
N GLY A 41 2.81 14.48 -18.74
CA GLY A 41 4.26 14.69 -18.60
C GLY A 41 5.00 13.46 -18.08
N SER A 42 6.31 13.41 -18.34
CA SER A 42 7.15 12.24 -18.03
C SER A 42 7.17 11.89 -16.53
N ALA A 43 7.03 12.88 -15.64
CA ALA A 43 7.02 12.70 -14.20
C ALA A 43 5.65 12.32 -13.61
N ALA A 44 4.59 12.17 -14.42
CA ALA A 44 3.23 11.94 -13.93
C ALA A 44 3.00 10.53 -13.36
N VAL A 45 3.82 9.55 -13.76
CA VAL A 45 3.71 8.17 -13.28
C VAL A 45 4.91 7.87 -12.38
N VAL A 46 4.62 7.52 -11.12
CA VAL A 46 5.61 7.25 -10.09
C VAL A 46 5.33 5.93 -9.38
N ARG A 47 6.34 5.37 -8.73
CA ARG A 47 6.20 4.26 -7.78
C ARG A 47 6.70 4.67 -6.41
N ALA A 48 6.08 4.09 -5.38
CA ALA A 48 6.58 4.23 -4.02
C ALA A 48 7.79 3.32 -3.83
N ARG A 49 8.88 3.87 -3.32
CA ARG A 49 10.06 3.13 -2.89
C ARG A 49 10.23 3.30 -1.39
N LEU A 50 10.36 2.17 -0.68
CA LEU A 50 10.59 2.19 0.76
C LEU A 50 11.91 2.89 1.07
N ARG A 51 11.88 3.69 2.12
CA ARG A 51 13.04 4.38 2.68
C ARG A 51 13.01 4.20 4.18
N GLU A 52 14.19 4.16 4.78
CA GLU A 52 14.30 4.23 6.23
C GLU A 52 13.76 5.57 6.75
N GLY A 53 12.62 5.49 7.43
CA GLY A 53 11.94 6.62 8.05
C GLY A 53 10.93 6.12 9.07
N HIS A 54 10.95 6.68 10.27
CA HIS A 54 10.10 6.23 11.38
C HIS A 54 8.68 6.81 11.33
N LEU A 55 8.47 7.89 10.56
CA LEU A 55 7.13 8.44 10.32
C LEU A 55 6.52 7.79 9.08
N PRO A 56 5.20 7.53 9.07
CA PRO A 56 4.55 6.90 7.92
C PRO A 56 4.79 7.67 6.61
N GLU A 57 4.67 9.01 6.63
CA GLU A 57 4.93 9.86 5.47
C GLU A 57 6.42 9.98 5.08
N ALA A 58 7.33 9.52 5.94
CA ALA A 58 8.78 9.52 5.69
C ALA A 58 9.34 8.13 5.36
N ALA A 59 8.50 7.09 5.42
CA ALA A 59 8.89 5.69 5.18
C ALA A 59 8.97 5.32 3.70
N PHE A 60 8.68 6.26 2.80
CA PHE A 60 8.75 6.06 1.37
C PHE A 60 9.06 7.36 0.63
N LEU A 61 9.48 7.21 -0.61
CA LEU A 61 9.61 8.28 -1.59
C LEU A 61 8.93 7.89 -2.89
N TRP A 62 8.50 8.88 -3.66
CA TRP A 62 8.00 8.68 -5.01
C TRP A 62 9.14 8.83 -5.98
N GLU A 63 9.41 7.79 -6.78
CA GLU A 63 10.37 7.86 -7.88
C GLU A 63 9.65 7.66 -9.23
N PRO A 64 10.07 8.35 -10.31
CA PRO A 64 9.50 8.15 -11.63
C PRO A 64 9.50 6.69 -12.05
N LEU A 65 8.37 6.25 -12.62
CA LEU A 65 8.20 4.88 -13.11
C LEU A 65 8.13 4.91 -14.64
N GLU A 66 9.22 4.48 -15.27
CA GLU A 66 9.30 4.37 -16.74
C GLU A 66 8.69 3.07 -17.26
N ARG A 67 8.91 1.96 -16.56
CA ARG A 67 8.39 0.66 -16.97
C ARG A 67 8.01 -0.17 -15.75
N LEU A 68 6.84 -0.79 -15.82
CA LEU A 68 6.41 -1.82 -14.91
C LEU A 68 7.09 -3.14 -15.31
N GLU A 69 7.82 -3.72 -14.37
CA GLU A 69 8.51 -5.00 -14.51
C GLU A 69 7.77 -6.07 -13.68
N GLU A 70 7.97 -7.33 -14.03
CA GLU A 70 7.44 -8.44 -13.23
C GLU A 70 8.14 -8.44 -11.87
N GLY A 71 7.36 -8.38 -10.79
CA GLY A 71 7.92 -8.32 -9.44
C GLY A 71 8.70 -9.59 -9.12
N ARG A 72 9.94 -9.46 -8.66
CA ARG A 72 10.61 -10.55 -7.94
C ARG A 72 9.85 -10.77 -6.64
N GLU A 73 9.48 -12.02 -6.34
CA GLU A 73 8.70 -12.38 -5.15
C GLU A 73 9.44 -12.13 -3.81
N GLU A 74 10.66 -11.58 -3.85
CA GLU A 74 11.59 -11.57 -2.72
C GLU A 74 11.36 -10.45 -1.70
N ASP A 75 10.62 -9.38 -2.03
CA ASP A 75 10.39 -8.29 -1.09
C ASP A 75 9.02 -8.41 -0.38
N GLY A 76 8.98 -9.23 0.67
CA GLY A 76 8.04 -9.04 1.79
C GLY A 76 6.69 -9.76 1.73
N VAL A 77 6.56 -10.85 0.98
CA VAL A 77 5.32 -11.65 0.98
C VAL A 77 5.39 -12.78 2.03
N ALA A 78 5.54 -12.40 3.30
CA ALA A 78 5.12 -13.29 4.38
C ALA A 78 3.58 -13.34 4.38
N GLY A 79 3.01 -14.37 3.75
CA GLY A 79 1.59 -14.70 3.91
C GLY A 79 0.71 -14.52 2.67
N ARG A 80 1.19 -14.94 1.49
CA ARG A 80 0.33 -15.35 0.38
C ARG A 80 0.01 -16.86 0.44
N GLU A 81 0.08 -17.44 1.64
CA GLU A 81 -0.67 -18.66 1.91
C GLU A 81 -2.15 -18.28 1.88
N GLU A 82 -2.94 -19.05 1.13
CA GLU A 82 -4.37 -18.91 0.97
C GLU A 82 -5.04 -18.78 2.34
N ARG A 83 -5.30 -17.53 2.76
CA ARG A 83 -6.08 -17.26 3.96
C ARG A 83 -7.51 -17.67 3.66
N ASN A 84 -7.84 -18.92 3.95
CA ASN A 84 -9.18 -19.51 3.91
C ASN A 84 -10.12 -18.92 5.00
N GLY A 85 -9.95 -17.65 5.36
CA GLY A 85 -10.76 -16.92 6.33
C GLY A 85 -11.12 -15.55 5.77
N ALA A 86 -12.42 -15.29 5.67
CA ALA A 86 -13.07 -14.16 4.96
C ALA A 86 -12.77 -12.74 5.49
N SER A 87 -11.70 -12.54 6.27
CA SER A 87 -11.33 -11.22 6.75
C SER A 87 -10.64 -10.44 5.63
N PRO A 88 -11.19 -9.31 5.18
CA PRO A 88 -10.54 -8.50 4.15
C PRO A 88 -9.15 -8.07 4.64
N THR A 89 -8.18 -8.07 3.73
CA THR A 89 -6.87 -7.50 4.04
C THR A 89 -7.04 -6.00 4.15
N LEU A 90 -7.04 -5.50 5.38
CA LEU A 90 -7.12 -4.07 5.64
C LEU A 90 -5.81 -3.38 5.21
N VAL A 91 -5.93 -2.31 4.44
CA VAL A 91 -4.83 -1.47 4.01
C VAL A 91 -4.90 -0.11 4.69
N ARG A 92 -3.74 0.48 4.98
CA ARG A 92 -3.65 1.84 5.51
C ARG A 92 -3.51 2.81 4.34
N ARG A 93 -4.51 3.63 4.10
CA ARG A 93 -4.40 4.78 3.20
C ARG A 93 -3.74 5.93 3.93
N ILE A 94 -2.52 6.27 3.54
CA ILE A 94 -1.74 7.36 4.12
C ILE A 94 -1.99 8.63 3.31
N LEU A 95 -2.33 9.73 3.99
CA LEU A 95 -2.39 11.04 3.35
C LEU A 95 -0.97 11.50 3.00
N GLU A 96 -0.81 12.14 1.84
CA GLU A 96 0.48 12.73 1.44
C GLU A 96 1.02 13.67 2.52
N ARG A 97 0.12 14.46 3.13
CA ARG A 97 0.42 15.30 4.29
C ARG A 97 -0.67 15.14 5.33
N PRO A 98 -0.31 14.91 6.61
CA PRO A 98 -1.28 14.89 7.68
C PRO A 98 -2.06 16.20 7.76
N THR A 99 -3.39 16.11 7.90
CA THR A 99 -4.27 17.28 8.02
C THR A 99 -4.73 17.42 9.46
N ALA A 100 -5.28 18.59 9.82
CA ALA A 100 -5.99 18.70 11.10
C ALA A 100 -7.12 17.66 11.14
N LEU A 101 -7.34 17.05 12.32
CA LEU A 101 -8.42 16.09 12.49
C LEU A 101 -9.77 16.79 12.23
N PRO A 102 -10.58 16.34 11.24
CA PRO A 102 -11.88 16.94 10.99
C PRO A 102 -12.80 16.84 12.22
N ALA A 103 -13.69 17.82 12.38
CA ALA A 103 -14.68 17.78 13.44
C ALA A 103 -15.63 16.59 13.22
N GLY A 104 -15.79 15.77 14.26
CA GLY A 104 -16.67 14.61 14.19
C GLY A 104 -16.58 13.75 15.44
N PRO A 105 -17.64 13.01 15.77
CA PRO A 105 -17.64 12.14 16.93
C PRO A 105 -16.80 10.88 16.67
N ILE A 106 -15.75 10.72 17.45
CA ILE A 106 -15.01 9.47 17.62
C ILE A 106 -15.72 8.63 18.68
N VAL A 107 -16.03 7.38 18.34
CA VAL A 107 -16.76 6.45 19.22
C VAL A 107 -15.79 5.72 20.14
N ASP A 108 -14.72 5.19 19.58
CA ASP A 108 -13.64 4.54 20.31
C ASP A 108 -12.28 4.85 19.67
N ARG A 109 -11.23 4.54 20.42
CA ARG A 109 -9.86 4.65 19.95
C ARG A 109 -9.00 3.56 20.58
N LEU A 110 -8.10 3.00 19.79
CA LEU A 110 -7.10 2.02 20.19
C LEU A 110 -5.70 2.67 20.11
N GLY A 111 -4.94 2.64 21.21
CA GLY A 111 -3.65 3.30 21.37
C GLY A 111 -3.43 3.78 22.82
N PRO A 112 -2.39 4.60 23.10
CA PRO A 112 -1.48 5.21 22.13
C PRO A 112 -0.40 4.26 21.61
N TYR A 113 -0.07 4.43 20.34
CA TYR A 113 1.15 3.90 19.71
C TYR A 113 2.11 5.06 19.49
N ALA A 114 3.05 5.27 20.42
CA ALA A 114 3.94 6.41 20.40
C ALA A 114 5.06 6.25 19.36
N ILE A 115 5.32 7.32 18.60
CA ILE A 115 6.50 7.47 17.75
C ILE A 115 7.24 8.74 18.19
N SER A 116 8.47 8.56 18.63
CA SER A 116 9.38 9.63 19.06
C SER A 116 10.70 9.52 18.30
N GLY A 117 11.21 10.65 17.81
CA GLY A 117 12.24 10.65 16.76
C GLY A 117 12.80 12.03 16.46
N GLY A 118 13.75 12.09 15.51
CA GLY A 118 14.20 13.36 14.92
C GLY A 118 14.92 14.31 15.87
N TRP A 119 15.38 13.82 17.02
CA TRP A 119 15.96 14.63 18.12
C TRP A 119 17.13 15.52 17.69
N TRP A 120 17.89 15.14 16.67
CA TRP A 120 19.03 15.93 16.17
C TRP A 120 18.66 17.04 15.17
N VAL A 121 17.48 17.00 14.54
CA VAL A 121 17.10 17.93 13.46
C VAL A 121 15.77 18.60 13.75
N HIS A 122 14.72 17.79 13.92
CA HIS A 122 13.39 18.27 14.24
C HIS A 122 12.68 17.26 15.16
N PRO A 123 12.78 17.41 16.50
CA PRO A 123 12.23 16.45 17.43
C PRO A 123 10.73 16.24 17.20
N ILE A 124 10.31 14.98 17.10
CA ILE A 124 8.92 14.57 16.94
C ILE A 124 8.51 13.71 18.13
N HIS A 125 7.25 13.85 18.54
CA HIS A 125 6.61 12.99 19.54
C HIS A 125 5.12 12.95 19.20
N ARG A 126 4.68 11.85 18.60
CA ARG A 126 3.31 11.65 18.13
C ARG A 126 2.73 10.39 18.76
N ASP A 127 1.57 10.53 19.38
CA ASP A 127 0.80 9.38 19.87
C ASP A 127 -0.24 9.00 18.85
N TYR A 128 -0.06 7.88 18.15
CA TYR A 128 -1.00 7.40 17.15
C TYR A 128 -2.12 6.58 17.77
N TYR A 129 -3.29 6.64 17.14
CA TYR A 129 -4.47 5.86 17.49
C TYR A 129 -5.19 5.39 16.23
N PHE A 130 -5.78 4.20 16.30
CA PHE A 130 -6.86 3.82 15.39
C PHE A 130 -8.18 4.22 16.02
N ALA A 131 -8.93 5.10 15.38
CA ALA A 131 -10.14 5.69 15.94
C ALA A 131 -11.33 5.38 15.04
N ARG A 132 -12.40 4.84 15.61
CA ARG A 132 -13.63 4.58 14.86
C ARG A 132 -14.53 5.79 14.91
N ALA A 133 -14.85 6.35 13.75
CA ALA A 133 -15.85 7.40 13.62
C ALA A 133 -17.27 6.81 13.76
N ARG A 134 -18.28 7.63 14.09
CA ARG A 134 -19.68 7.17 14.18
C ARG A 134 -20.21 6.52 12.90
N ARG A 135 -19.70 6.92 11.73
CA ARG A 135 -20.10 6.36 10.43
C ARG A 135 -19.52 4.97 10.15
N GLY A 136 -18.62 4.48 11.02
CA GLY A 136 -17.94 3.19 10.85
C GLY A 136 -16.51 3.31 10.32
N ASP A 137 -16.12 4.48 9.81
CA ASP A 137 -14.78 4.73 9.28
C ASP A 137 -13.70 4.51 10.33
N LEU A 138 -12.66 3.75 9.98
CA LEU A 138 -11.49 3.54 10.84
C LEU A 138 -10.39 4.54 10.45
N LEU A 139 -10.24 5.57 11.27
CA LEU A 139 -9.27 6.65 11.06
C LEU A 139 -7.95 6.33 11.73
N TRP A 140 -6.85 6.62 11.05
CA TRP A 140 -5.52 6.63 11.65
C TRP A 140 -5.17 8.06 12.02
N ILE A 141 -5.22 8.37 13.32
CA ILE A 141 -5.05 9.72 13.85
C ILE A 141 -3.84 9.77 14.77
N TYR A 142 -3.31 10.97 15.03
CA TYR A 142 -2.33 11.15 16.10
C TYR A 142 -2.49 12.46 16.83
N TYR A 143 -2.05 12.46 18.09
CA TYR A 143 -1.84 13.68 18.86
C TYR A 143 -0.36 14.08 18.79
N ASP A 144 -0.09 15.25 18.22
CA ASP A 144 1.24 15.85 18.23
C ASP A 144 1.48 16.50 19.58
N ARG A 145 2.34 15.90 20.41
CA ARG A 145 2.59 16.37 21.78
C ARG A 145 3.22 17.76 21.81
N ARG A 146 4.04 18.11 20.81
CA ARG A 146 4.71 19.40 20.74
C ARG A 146 3.76 20.50 20.27
N ARG A 147 2.93 20.21 19.28
CA ARG A 147 1.94 21.16 18.74
C ARG A 147 0.63 21.17 19.54
N GLN A 148 0.48 20.25 20.48
CA GLN A 148 -0.72 20.06 21.31
C GLN A 148 -2.01 19.98 20.47
N ARG A 149 -1.95 19.25 19.36
CA ARG A 149 -3.03 19.20 18.37
C ARG A 149 -3.20 17.83 17.75
N TRP A 150 -4.45 17.51 17.42
CA TRP A 150 -4.83 16.30 16.71
C TRP A 150 -4.70 16.45 15.19
N PHE A 151 -4.21 15.39 14.56
CA PHE A 151 -4.07 15.29 13.12
C PHE A 151 -4.62 13.95 12.62
N LEU A 152 -5.09 13.97 11.39
CA LEU A 152 -5.44 12.79 10.60
C LEU A 152 -4.22 12.38 9.78
N GLN A 153 -3.70 11.17 10.01
CA GLN A 153 -2.66 10.56 9.16
C GLN A 153 -3.30 9.91 7.93
N GLY A 154 -4.49 9.35 8.08
CA GLY A 154 -5.19 8.64 7.02
C GLY A 154 -6.30 7.74 7.52
N ALA A 155 -6.61 6.68 6.78
CA ALA A 155 -7.69 5.75 7.08
C ALA A 155 -7.26 4.29 6.88
N VAL A 156 -8.07 3.37 7.41
CA VAL A 156 -7.91 1.93 7.25
C VAL A 156 -9.17 1.38 6.60
N GLU A 157 -9.00 0.61 5.51
CA GLU A 157 -10.09 0.02 4.71
C GLU A 157 -9.76 -1.37 4.21
#